data_AF-F8A0N2-F1
#
_entry.id   AF-F8A0N2-F1
#
_cell.length_a   1.000
_cell.length_b   1.000
_cell.length_c   1.000
_cell.angle_alpha   90.00
_cell.angle_beta   90.00
_cell.angle_gamma   90.00
#
_symmetry.space_group_name_H-M   'P 1'
#
loop_
_entity.id
_entity.type
_entity.pdbx_description
1 polymer ?
#
loop_
_entity_poly.entity_id
_entity_poly.type
_entity_poly.pdbx_seq_one_letter_code
_entity_poly.pdbx_strand_id
1 'polypeptide(L)'
;MGRVSAQPGPDSAQPAPEVAAGTAGALAMGRHTADDPREILVRPLAAESLLDAVRDLRRDVDATGFPLDLPGVERARSSRARLVDQLTEHLVPRLTELSAPAVVVVAGSTGAGKSTLVNSLVGHEVTTAGVLRPTTREPVLVHHPGDADLLAAHPLVGSARAVADDAVPRGIALLDAPDLDSVLDSNRESAHRLLEAADLWLFVTTAARYGDALPWRVLESAVERGASIAMVLNRVPADSLAAVRSDLLARLREHGLAGSPLFVVPDAGPHEGPLDAAVVAPVRRWLLMLAGPDRARTVIKRTLRGSFVSLRIWVDELAEAVQDQADAAQQAGDLLTDGAREPADRAARAVTDGVVAAGAVAVRWAELTSPTGVLGAAVRRPASTTSGRPTKVRGSARGRADREAAVQPLRTEVAHAATTVLAAAADDAEHDLREALAAGPPGALAVLDRWATVPPGPDPAAEQAARAWTGQGVRAVRAALAEAVPDKGLARRRDKAVKVLGDETLATVALTGAAGVADAVDLLTGLLGPAAPRIVAELRDDLAERARARVEQVRAQAAEPLTDPNLAADAAARLRLRLAVIKGLT
;
A
#
# COMPACT_ATOMS: atom_id res chain seq x y z
N MET A 1 21.04 -12.75 -68.28
CA MET A 1 21.59 -11.39 -68.51
C MET A 1 20.43 -10.40 -68.37
N GLY A 2 20.38 -9.39 -67.51
CA GLY A 2 21.15 -8.99 -66.35
C GLY A 2 20.48 -7.74 -65.74
N ARG A 3 20.46 -7.67 -64.40
CA ARG A 3 20.47 -6.49 -63.49
C ARG A 3 19.44 -5.33 -63.69
N VAL A 4 18.92 -4.61 -62.68
CA VAL A 4 18.86 -4.61 -61.19
C VAL A 4 17.97 -3.39 -60.80
N SER A 5 17.21 -3.50 -59.69
CA SER A 5 16.68 -2.44 -58.76
C SER A 5 15.77 -1.30 -59.28
N ALA A 6 14.86 -0.70 -58.51
CA ALA A 6 14.26 -0.94 -57.18
C ALA A 6 12.96 -0.11 -57.05
N GLN A 7 12.00 -0.64 -56.26
CA GLN A 7 10.88 -0.08 -55.47
C GLN A 7 10.49 1.43 -55.50
N PRO A 8 9.31 1.82 -54.95
CA PRO A 8 8.03 1.10 -54.76
C PRO A 8 6.78 1.95 -55.09
N GLY A 9 5.62 1.28 -55.20
CA GLY A 9 4.27 1.84 -55.11
C GLY A 9 3.30 0.70 -54.77
N PRO A 10 1.96 0.85 -54.81
CA PRO A 10 1.16 2.08 -54.90
C PRO A 10 -0.13 2.05 -54.03
N ASP A 11 -0.93 3.11 -54.17
CA ASP A 11 -2.40 3.18 -54.19
C ASP A 11 -3.29 2.66 -53.04
N SER A 12 -3.94 3.65 -52.44
CA SER A 12 -5.40 3.79 -52.29
C SER A 12 -6.31 2.62 -52.71
N ALA A 13 -7.16 2.17 -51.79
CA ALA A 13 -8.63 2.15 -51.94
C ALA A 13 -9.29 1.59 -50.68
N GLN A 14 -10.48 2.14 -50.35
CA GLN A 14 -11.37 1.73 -49.26
C GLN A 14 -11.74 0.23 -49.30
N PRO A 15 -12.22 -0.30 -48.16
CA PRO A 15 -13.63 -0.72 -48.16
C PRO A 15 -14.38 -0.49 -46.83
N ALA A 16 -15.71 -0.63 -46.90
CA ALA A 16 -16.67 -0.80 -45.80
C ALA A 16 -17.40 -2.16 -45.99
N PRO A 17 -18.34 -2.59 -45.13
CA PRO A 17 -18.39 -2.71 -43.66
C PRO A 17 -18.84 -4.15 -43.23
N GLU A 18 -19.38 -4.30 -42.00
CA GLU A 18 -20.07 -5.47 -41.36
C GLU A 18 -19.21 -6.42 -40.48
N VAL A 19 -19.64 -7.05 -39.37
CA VAL A 19 -20.83 -7.06 -38.47
C VAL A 19 -20.46 -7.96 -37.25
N ALA A 20 -20.98 -7.62 -36.06
CA ALA A 20 -21.35 -8.46 -34.90
C ALA A 20 -20.35 -9.26 -34.01
N ALA A 21 -20.83 -9.33 -32.76
CA ALA A 21 -20.74 -10.39 -31.75
C ALA A 21 -19.63 -10.27 -30.69
N GLY A 22 -20.07 -10.02 -29.45
CA GLY A 22 -19.26 -10.20 -28.26
C GLY A 22 -19.43 -11.59 -27.64
N THR A 23 -18.43 -11.99 -26.86
CA THR A 23 -18.56 -12.75 -25.60
C THR A 23 -17.23 -12.75 -24.83
N ALA A 24 -17.31 -12.26 -23.59
CA ALA A 24 -16.60 -12.64 -22.37
C ALA A 24 -15.12 -13.09 -22.38
N GLY A 25 -14.31 -12.36 -21.60
CA GLY A 25 -13.57 -12.94 -20.47
C GLY A 25 -12.05 -13.08 -20.62
N ALA A 26 -11.30 -12.08 -20.13
CA ALA A 26 -9.94 -12.31 -19.60
C ALA A 26 -9.54 -11.18 -18.64
N LEU A 27 -9.31 -11.56 -17.38
CA LEU A 27 -8.61 -10.79 -16.35
C LEU A 27 -7.24 -10.34 -16.87
N ALA A 28 -7.02 -9.04 -16.99
CA ALA A 28 -5.72 -8.46 -17.30
C ALA A 28 -5.28 -7.56 -16.15
N MET A 29 -4.17 -7.95 -15.53
CA MET A 29 -3.46 -7.24 -14.48
C MET A 29 -3.29 -5.76 -14.81
N GLY A 30 -3.86 -4.89 -13.96
CA GLY A 30 -3.54 -3.46 -13.97
C GLY A 30 -2.08 -3.27 -13.60
N ARG A 31 -1.25 -2.96 -14.60
CA ARG A 31 0.07 -2.38 -14.40
C ARG A 31 -0.16 -1.04 -13.71
N HIS A 32 0.21 -0.95 -12.44
CA HIS A 32 0.44 0.34 -11.79
C HIS A 32 1.51 1.08 -12.61
N THR A 33 1.06 2.06 -13.39
CA THR A 33 1.94 3.10 -13.92
C THR A 33 2.50 3.83 -12.70
N ALA A 34 3.82 3.78 -12.54
CA ALA A 34 4.52 4.57 -11.54
C ALA A 34 4.16 6.04 -11.75
N ASP A 35 3.47 6.63 -10.78
CA ASP A 35 3.22 8.07 -10.72
C ASP A 35 4.56 8.80 -10.82
N ASP A 36 4.61 9.80 -11.70
CA ASP A 36 5.75 10.70 -11.82
C ASP A 36 5.94 11.41 -10.47
N PRO A 37 7.13 11.34 -9.83
CA PRO A 37 7.38 12.01 -8.55
C PRO A 37 7.18 13.53 -8.60
N ARG A 38 7.02 14.12 -9.79
CA ARG A 38 6.64 15.53 -9.97
C ARG A 38 5.14 15.78 -9.88
N GLU A 39 4.27 14.81 -10.16
CA GLU A 39 2.81 14.96 -10.03
C GLU A 39 2.36 14.86 -8.56
N ILE A 40 3.13 14.19 -7.70
CA ILE A 40 2.90 14.15 -6.24
C ILE A 40 3.10 15.55 -5.60
N LEU A 41 3.81 16.47 -6.28
CA LEU A 41 4.15 17.80 -5.75
C LEU A 41 3.27 18.94 -6.29
N VAL A 42 2.21 18.66 -7.07
CA VAL A 42 1.34 19.71 -7.63
C VAL A 42 -0.15 19.42 -7.36
N ARG A 43 -0.48 18.97 -6.15
CA ARG A 43 -1.72 19.41 -5.52
C ARG A 43 -1.38 20.67 -4.73
N PRO A 44 -2.06 21.82 -4.92
CA PRO A 44 -1.88 22.92 -4.00
C PRO A 44 -2.33 22.38 -2.64
N LEU A 45 -1.36 22.14 -1.75
CA LEU A 45 -1.60 21.84 -0.35
C LEU A 45 -2.49 22.98 0.15
N ALA A 46 -3.80 22.75 0.26
CA ALA A 46 -4.63 23.53 1.14
C ALA A 46 -3.87 23.51 2.47
N ALA A 47 -3.30 24.65 2.87
CA ALA A 47 -2.30 24.70 3.92
C ALA A 47 -2.79 23.90 5.13
N GLU A 48 -2.17 22.73 5.40
CA GLU A 48 -2.61 21.85 6.48
C GLU A 48 -2.71 22.68 7.76
N SER A 49 -3.88 22.61 8.40
CA SER A 49 -4.06 23.32 9.65
C SER A 49 -3.24 22.60 10.74
N LEU A 50 -2.79 23.34 11.75
CA LEU A 50 -2.10 22.74 12.90
C LEU A 50 -2.97 21.69 13.60
N LEU A 51 -4.29 21.88 13.58
CA LEU A 51 -5.24 20.90 14.10
C LEU A 51 -5.20 19.59 13.28
N ASP A 52 -5.19 19.68 11.95
CA ASP A 52 -5.11 18.50 11.08
C ASP A 52 -3.79 17.75 11.31
N ALA A 53 -2.67 18.46 11.39
CA ALA A 53 -1.37 17.86 11.68
C ALA A 53 -1.31 17.15 13.05
N VAL A 54 -1.95 17.71 14.08
CA VAL A 54 -2.04 17.09 15.42
C VAL A 54 -3.02 15.91 15.44
N ARG A 55 -4.12 15.97 14.70
CA ARG A 55 -5.05 14.82 14.53
C ARG A 55 -4.38 13.66 13.80
N ASP A 56 -3.62 13.96 12.76
CA ASP A 56 -2.83 12.96 12.04
C ASP A 56 -1.72 12.37 12.92
N LEU A 57 -1.01 13.18 13.70
CA LEU A 57 -0.06 12.67 14.70
C LEU A 57 -0.76 11.73 15.69
N ARG A 58 -1.95 12.08 16.20
CA ARG A 58 -2.71 11.22 17.12
C ARG A 58 -3.09 9.89 16.48
N ARG A 59 -3.49 9.89 15.20
CA ARG A 59 -3.79 8.65 14.46
C ARG A 59 -2.52 7.80 14.30
N ASP A 60 -1.41 8.41 13.92
CA ASP A 60 -0.16 7.68 13.67
C ASP A 60 0.47 7.14 14.96
N VAL A 61 0.44 7.90 16.07
CA VAL A 61 0.84 7.44 17.40
C VAL A 61 -0.04 6.30 17.89
N ASP A 62 -1.33 6.34 17.61
CA ASP A 62 -2.26 5.27 17.99
C ASP A 62 -2.05 3.99 17.15
N ALA A 63 -1.56 4.12 15.92
CA ALA A 63 -1.23 2.98 15.08
C ALA A 63 0.09 2.29 15.45
N THR A 64 0.93 2.87 16.33
CA THR A 64 2.24 2.28 16.65
C THR A 64 2.11 1.01 17.51
N GLY A 65 2.75 -0.05 17.05
CA GLY A 65 2.91 -1.32 17.75
C GLY A 65 4.34 -1.56 18.22
N PHE A 66 4.48 -2.44 19.22
CA PHE A 66 5.78 -2.95 19.69
C PHE A 66 5.71 -4.48 19.79
N PRO A 67 5.87 -5.19 18.66
CA PRO A 67 5.65 -6.63 18.59
C PRO A 67 6.79 -7.46 19.18
N LEU A 68 8.02 -6.93 19.28
CA LEU A 68 9.16 -7.60 19.92
C LEU A 68 9.29 -7.16 21.38
N ASP A 69 9.44 -8.12 22.30
CA ASP A 69 9.64 -7.85 23.73
C ASP A 69 11.08 -7.41 24.02
N LEU A 70 11.36 -6.13 23.76
CA LEU A 70 12.67 -5.52 23.96
C LEU A 70 12.77 -4.85 25.35
N PRO A 71 13.98 -4.73 25.91
CA PRO A 71 14.21 -3.95 27.12
C PRO A 71 13.66 -2.51 26.96
N GLY A 72 12.76 -2.11 27.85
CA GLY A 72 12.15 -0.77 27.82
C GLY A 72 10.83 -0.68 27.04
N VAL A 73 10.35 -1.75 26.41
CA VAL A 73 9.09 -1.74 25.65
C VAL A 73 7.87 -1.33 26.49
N GLU A 74 7.81 -1.73 27.76
CA GLU A 74 6.74 -1.32 28.68
C GLU A 74 6.72 0.19 28.95
N ARG A 75 7.92 0.82 28.98
CA ARG A 75 8.01 2.28 29.07
C ARG A 75 7.52 2.94 27.79
N ALA A 76 7.85 2.37 26.62
CA ALA A 76 7.39 2.86 25.33
C ALA A 76 5.87 2.73 25.18
N ARG A 77 5.27 1.60 25.57
CA ARG A 77 3.81 1.38 25.63
C ARG A 77 3.12 2.39 26.55
N SER A 78 3.68 2.60 27.75
CA SER A 78 3.18 3.60 28.70
C SER A 78 3.34 5.03 28.18
N SER A 79 4.41 5.33 27.45
CA SER A 79 4.64 6.64 26.81
C SER A 79 3.64 6.89 25.69
N ARG A 80 3.43 5.90 24.80
CA ARG A 80 2.41 5.93 23.76
C ARG A 80 1.02 6.19 24.34
N ALA A 81 0.60 5.43 25.35
CA ALA A 81 -0.71 5.60 25.99
C ALA A 81 -0.90 7.03 26.53
N ARG A 82 0.07 7.52 27.31
CA ARG A 82 0.05 8.90 27.84
C ARG A 82 0.01 9.95 26.73
N LEU A 83 0.72 9.73 25.63
CA LEU A 83 0.73 10.62 24.48
C LEU A 83 -0.62 10.64 23.75
N VAL A 84 -1.24 9.46 23.54
CA VAL A 84 -2.59 9.36 22.97
C VAL A 84 -3.60 10.08 23.86
N ASP A 85 -3.55 9.87 25.18
CA ASP A 85 -4.43 10.54 26.14
C ASP A 85 -4.23 12.05 26.12
N GLN A 86 -2.97 12.54 26.18
CA GLN A 86 -2.67 13.97 26.13
C GLN A 86 -3.14 14.62 24.81
N LEU A 87 -2.97 13.93 23.69
CA LEU A 87 -3.44 14.40 22.39
C LEU A 87 -4.98 14.46 22.35
N THR A 88 -5.64 13.42 22.83
CA THR A 88 -7.09 13.25 22.74
C THR A 88 -7.86 14.13 23.73
N GLU A 89 -7.42 14.17 24.99
CA GLU A 89 -8.14 14.84 26.07
C GLU A 89 -7.74 16.31 26.24
N HIS A 90 -6.53 16.71 25.81
CA HIS A 90 -6.03 18.06 26.06
C HIS A 90 -5.72 18.87 24.79
N LEU A 91 -4.88 18.36 23.90
CA LEU A 91 -4.39 19.16 22.76
C LEU A 91 -5.42 19.30 21.64
N VAL A 92 -6.07 18.22 21.22
CA VAL A 92 -7.07 18.27 20.14
C VAL A 92 -8.28 19.12 20.50
N PRO A 93 -8.93 18.98 21.68
CA PRO A 93 -10.08 19.82 22.03
C PRO A 93 -9.72 21.31 22.08
N ARG A 94 -8.57 21.64 22.69
CA ARG A 94 -8.12 23.02 22.82
C ARG A 94 -7.71 23.65 21.49
N LEU A 95 -7.11 22.89 20.58
CA LEU A 95 -6.85 23.34 19.22
C LEU A 95 -8.13 23.48 18.40
N THR A 96 -9.12 22.62 18.63
CA THR A 96 -10.44 22.69 18.00
C THR A 96 -11.16 23.98 18.39
N GLU A 97 -11.22 24.30 19.69
CA GLU A 97 -11.78 25.56 20.19
C GLU A 97 -11.08 26.79 19.58
N LEU A 98 -9.73 26.78 19.53
CA LEU A 98 -8.94 27.90 19.02
C LEU A 98 -8.93 28.01 17.48
N SER A 99 -9.39 26.97 16.78
CA SER A 99 -9.41 26.89 15.31
C SER A 99 -10.82 26.94 14.72
N ALA A 100 -11.84 27.24 15.52
CA ALA A 100 -13.21 27.37 15.04
C ALA A 100 -13.29 28.39 13.87
N PRO A 101 -13.94 28.06 12.75
CA PRO A 101 -14.06 28.97 11.61
C PRO A 101 -14.87 30.21 11.98
N ALA A 102 -14.45 31.38 11.48
CA ALA A 102 -15.22 32.61 11.62
C ALA A 102 -16.44 32.58 10.68
N VAL A 103 -17.64 32.86 11.20
CA VAL A 103 -18.85 32.92 10.41
C VAL A 103 -19.04 34.31 9.82
N VAL A 104 -18.98 34.39 8.49
CA VAL A 104 -19.23 35.59 7.68
C VAL A 104 -20.67 35.56 7.21
N VAL A 105 -21.48 36.45 7.75
CA VAL A 105 -22.89 36.59 7.33
C VAL A 105 -22.99 37.57 6.18
N VAL A 106 -23.54 37.11 5.06
CA VAL A 106 -23.89 37.96 3.90
C VAL A 106 -25.28 38.53 4.14
N ALA A 107 -25.34 39.82 4.45
CA ALA A 107 -26.55 40.55 4.82
C ALA A 107 -26.80 41.72 3.86
N GLY A 108 -28.02 42.27 3.80
CA GLY A 108 -28.35 43.32 2.84
C GLY A 108 -29.81 43.36 2.43
N SER A 109 -30.23 44.44 1.77
CA SER A 109 -31.62 44.68 1.37
C SER A 109 -32.18 43.61 0.41
N THR A 110 -33.51 43.47 0.36
CA THR A 110 -34.21 42.58 -0.59
C THR A 110 -33.84 42.93 -2.02
N GLY A 111 -33.31 41.92 -2.73
CA GLY A 111 -32.92 42.05 -4.13
C GLY A 111 -31.55 42.70 -4.35
N ALA A 112 -30.74 42.89 -3.30
CA ALA A 112 -29.37 43.40 -3.43
C ALA A 112 -28.37 42.41 -4.08
N GLY A 113 -28.77 41.15 -4.27
CA GLY A 113 -27.96 40.12 -4.92
C GLY A 113 -27.07 39.30 -3.98
N LYS A 114 -27.49 39.06 -2.72
CA LYS A 114 -26.76 38.27 -1.72
C LYS A 114 -26.49 36.83 -2.18
N SER A 115 -27.54 36.10 -2.53
CA SER A 115 -27.43 34.71 -3.00
C SER A 115 -26.60 34.61 -4.29
N THR A 116 -26.74 35.58 -5.20
CA THR A 116 -25.87 35.70 -6.39
C THR A 116 -24.41 35.90 -6.00
N LEU A 117 -24.10 36.76 -5.03
CA LEU A 117 -22.74 36.98 -4.55
C LEU A 117 -22.16 35.72 -3.88
N VAL A 118 -22.93 35.03 -3.04
CA VAL A 118 -22.52 33.77 -2.39
C VAL A 118 -22.22 32.70 -3.44
N ASN A 119 -23.14 32.47 -4.39
CA ASN A 119 -22.91 31.53 -5.50
C ASN A 119 -21.69 31.92 -6.33
N SER A 120 -21.44 33.21 -6.54
CA SER A 120 -20.27 33.69 -7.29
C SER A 120 -18.95 33.50 -6.53
N LEU A 121 -18.97 33.62 -5.20
CA LEU A 121 -17.81 33.37 -4.33
C LEU A 121 -17.45 31.88 -4.28
N VAL A 122 -18.46 31.01 -4.31
CA VAL A 122 -18.32 29.54 -4.36
C VAL A 122 -18.07 29.03 -5.79
N GLY A 123 -18.48 29.79 -6.81
CA GLY A 123 -18.26 29.48 -8.23
C GLY A 123 -19.35 28.64 -8.89
N HIS A 124 -20.38 28.23 -8.13
CA HIS A 124 -21.57 27.54 -8.62
C HIS A 124 -22.76 27.78 -7.69
N GLU A 125 -23.95 27.30 -8.08
CA GLU A 125 -25.18 27.55 -7.34
C GLU A 125 -25.32 26.63 -6.10
N VAL A 126 -25.26 27.23 -4.92
CA VAL A 126 -25.42 26.57 -3.61
C VAL A 126 -26.61 27.12 -2.81
N THR A 127 -27.05 28.33 -3.15
CA THR A 127 -28.25 29.00 -2.64
C THR A 127 -29.11 29.46 -3.83
N THR A 128 -30.44 29.37 -3.73
CA THR A 128 -31.33 29.72 -4.85
C THR A 128 -31.37 31.23 -5.08
N ALA A 129 -30.85 31.67 -6.23
CA ALA A 129 -30.90 33.08 -6.63
C ALA A 129 -32.13 33.33 -7.53
N GLY A 130 -33.21 33.90 -6.99
CA GLY A 130 -34.44 34.13 -7.75
C GLY A 130 -34.69 35.60 -8.15
N VAL A 131 -35.36 35.81 -9.28
CA VAL A 131 -35.75 37.12 -9.85
C VAL A 131 -37.08 37.65 -9.26
N LEU A 132 -37.93 36.77 -8.70
CA LEU A 132 -39.22 37.11 -8.07
C LEU A 132 -39.08 37.20 -6.54
N ARG A 133 -39.49 38.33 -5.94
CA ARG A 133 -39.46 38.51 -4.48
C ARG A 133 -40.53 37.65 -3.78
N PRO A 134 -40.29 37.11 -2.56
CA PRO A 134 -39.02 36.91 -1.84
C PRO A 134 -38.52 35.44 -1.96
N THR A 135 -37.21 35.23 -2.22
CA THR A 135 -36.66 33.89 -2.59
C THR A 135 -35.77 33.19 -1.57
N THR A 136 -35.36 33.78 -0.44
CA THR A 136 -34.56 33.04 0.56
C THR A 136 -35.44 32.70 1.76
N ARG A 137 -36.06 31.51 1.74
CA ARG A 137 -36.91 31.00 2.83
C ARG A 137 -36.12 30.21 3.88
N GLU A 138 -34.96 29.68 3.51
CA GLU A 138 -34.08 28.90 4.39
C GLU A 138 -32.66 29.46 4.30
N PRO A 139 -32.04 29.89 5.41
CA PRO A 139 -30.64 30.34 5.44
C PRO A 139 -29.70 29.21 5.01
N VAL A 140 -28.65 29.52 4.25
CA VAL A 140 -27.68 28.52 3.75
C VAL A 140 -26.29 28.84 4.29
N LEU A 141 -25.69 27.91 5.03
CA LEU A 141 -24.32 28.01 5.53
C LEU A 141 -23.39 27.17 4.65
N VAL A 142 -22.51 27.81 3.90
CA VAL A 142 -21.51 27.15 3.06
C VAL A 142 -20.17 27.14 3.78
N HIS A 143 -19.54 25.98 3.92
CA HIS A 143 -18.27 25.82 4.61
C HIS A 143 -17.35 24.84 3.90
N HIS A 144 -16.05 24.89 4.18
CA HIS A 144 -15.11 23.91 3.67
C HIS A 144 -15.41 22.51 4.29
N PRO A 145 -15.33 21.39 3.53
CA PRO A 145 -15.59 20.05 4.07
C PRO A 145 -14.70 19.68 5.26
N GLY A 146 -13.44 20.11 5.22
CA GLY A 146 -12.48 19.94 6.31
C GLY A 146 -12.77 20.71 7.61
N ASP A 147 -13.73 21.63 7.61
CA ASP A 147 -14.16 22.39 8.79
C ASP A 147 -15.53 21.96 9.33
N ALA A 148 -16.16 20.94 8.71
CA ALA A 148 -17.50 20.47 9.06
C ALA A 148 -17.64 20.10 10.55
N ASP A 149 -16.68 19.33 11.07
CA ASP A 149 -16.68 18.89 12.48
C ASP A 149 -16.50 20.06 13.45
N LEU A 150 -15.76 21.11 13.06
CA LEU A 150 -15.54 22.30 13.88
C LEU A 150 -16.82 23.15 13.97
N LEU A 151 -17.57 23.22 12.88
CA LEU A 151 -18.82 23.96 12.80
C LEU A 151 -20.00 23.22 13.41
N ALA A 152 -19.95 21.90 13.56
CA ALA A 152 -21.06 21.08 14.06
C ALA A 152 -21.61 21.54 15.43
N ALA A 153 -20.77 22.13 16.27
CA ALA A 153 -21.17 22.67 17.58
C ALA A 153 -21.61 24.16 17.54
N HIS A 154 -21.52 24.83 16.39
CA HIS A 154 -21.81 26.25 16.27
C HIS A 154 -23.33 26.53 16.30
N PRO A 155 -23.83 27.50 17.09
CA PRO A 155 -25.26 27.80 17.22
C PRO A 155 -26.00 28.06 15.89
N LEU A 156 -25.27 28.55 14.89
CA LEU A 156 -25.80 28.86 13.55
C LEU A 156 -26.08 27.63 12.68
N VAL A 157 -25.44 26.48 12.94
CA VAL A 157 -25.69 25.24 12.16
C VAL A 157 -27.11 24.71 12.39
N GLY A 158 -27.68 24.89 13.58
CA GLY A 158 -29.07 24.53 13.86
C GLY A 158 -30.11 25.48 13.24
N SER A 159 -29.67 26.61 12.69
CA SER A 159 -30.53 27.69 12.15
C SER A 159 -30.39 27.87 10.63
N ALA A 160 -29.56 27.07 9.96
CA ALA A 160 -29.26 27.15 8.54
C ALA A 160 -28.99 25.77 7.93
N ARG A 161 -29.27 25.60 6.65
CA ARG A 161 -28.90 24.40 5.90
C ARG A 161 -27.40 24.44 5.61
N ALA A 162 -26.64 23.48 6.16
CA ALA A 162 -25.21 23.36 5.94
C ALA A 162 -24.89 22.73 4.56
N VAL A 163 -23.92 23.31 3.85
CA VAL A 163 -23.40 22.83 2.57
C VAL A 163 -21.88 22.80 2.65
N ALA A 164 -21.29 21.63 2.44
CA ALA A 164 -19.85 21.45 2.41
C ALA A 164 -19.31 21.66 0.99
N ASP A 165 -18.37 22.59 0.79
CA ASP A 165 -17.81 22.93 -0.52
C ASP A 165 -16.34 23.37 -0.47
N ASP A 166 -15.48 22.76 -1.29
CA ASP A 166 -14.03 23.02 -1.31
C ASP A 166 -13.67 24.43 -1.84
N ALA A 167 -14.60 25.15 -2.47
CA ALA A 167 -14.35 26.51 -2.96
C ALA A 167 -14.32 27.55 -1.83
N VAL A 168 -14.92 27.26 -0.67
CA VAL A 168 -14.85 28.10 0.52
C VAL A 168 -13.50 27.87 1.20
N PRO A 169 -12.68 28.91 1.46
CA PRO A 169 -11.42 28.75 2.16
C PRO A 169 -11.59 28.21 3.58
N ARG A 170 -10.65 27.36 4.04
CA ARG A 170 -10.63 26.90 5.44
C ARG A 170 -10.50 28.05 6.44
N GLY A 171 -11.19 27.94 7.57
CA GLY A 171 -11.20 28.92 8.65
C GLY A 171 -12.27 30.01 8.54
N ILE A 172 -13.10 29.97 7.48
CA ILE A 172 -14.30 30.81 7.37
C ILE A 172 -15.50 29.97 6.90
N ALA A 173 -16.71 30.40 7.27
CA ALA A 173 -17.96 29.90 6.73
C ALA A 173 -18.81 31.06 6.21
N LEU A 174 -19.43 30.90 5.04
CA LEU A 174 -20.30 31.91 4.44
C LEU A 174 -21.76 31.59 4.73
N LEU A 175 -22.48 32.51 5.37
CA LEU A 175 -23.91 32.34 5.65
C LEU A 175 -24.72 33.29 4.77
N ASP A 176 -25.55 32.75 3.87
CA ASP A 176 -26.56 33.50 3.15
C ASP A 176 -27.78 33.70 4.05
N ALA A 177 -27.93 34.91 4.61
CA ALA A 177 -29.01 35.24 5.52
C ALA A 177 -30.26 35.80 4.79
N PRO A 178 -31.47 35.59 5.35
CA PRO A 178 -32.70 36.17 4.82
C PRO A 178 -32.67 37.71 4.87
N ASP A 179 -33.52 38.34 4.05
CA ASP A 179 -33.59 39.80 3.92
C ASP A 179 -33.95 40.51 5.24
N LEU A 180 -33.17 41.54 5.59
CA LEU A 180 -33.38 42.40 6.76
C LEU A 180 -34.68 43.23 6.71
N ASP A 181 -35.14 43.52 5.50
CA ASP A 181 -36.30 44.34 5.17
C ASP A 181 -37.52 43.51 4.75
N SER A 182 -37.50 42.19 4.98
CA SER A 182 -38.63 41.29 4.73
C SER A 182 -39.87 41.72 5.54
N VAL A 183 -41.06 41.60 4.93
CA VAL A 183 -42.35 41.94 5.55
C VAL A 183 -42.79 40.93 6.62
N LEU A 184 -42.27 39.70 6.56
CA LEU A 184 -42.62 38.59 7.46
C LEU A 184 -41.84 38.67 8.78
N ASP A 185 -42.55 38.65 9.91
CA ASP A 185 -41.97 38.68 11.26
C ASP A 185 -40.98 37.53 11.54
N SER A 186 -41.32 36.32 11.08
CA SER A 186 -40.46 35.13 11.23
C SER A 186 -39.08 35.31 10.58
N ASN A 187 -39.04 35.97 9.41
CA ASN A 187 -37.78 36.17 8.68
C ASN A 187 -36.93 37.26 9.34
N ARG A 188 -37.56 38.28 9.95
CA ARG A 188 -36.86 39.30 10.73
C ARG A 188 -36.24 38.72 12.00
N GLU A 189 -36.97 37.86 12.71
CA GLU A 189 -36.47 37.20 13.92
C GLU A 189 -35.32 36.23 13.60
N SER A 190 -35.46 35.41 12.54
CA SER A 190 -34.38 34.54 12.06
C SER A 190 -33.16 35.35 11.60
N ALA A 191 -33.34 36.40 10.80
CA ALA A 191 -32.24 37.28 10.41
C ALA A 191 -31.53 37.86 11.65
N HIS A 192 -32.28 38.34 12.65
CA HIS A 192 -31.70 38.91 13.86
C HIS A 192 -30.84 37.90 14.65
N ARG A 193 -31.33 36.67 14.88
CA ARG A 193 -30.57 35.62 15.58
C ARG A 193 -29.31 35.20 14.81
N LEU A 194 -29.39 35.11 13.48
CA LEU A 194 -28.22 34.76 12.65
C LEU A 194 -27.15 35.85 12.69
N LEU A 195 -27.58 37.11 12.84
CA LEU A 195 -26.73 38.28 12.88
C LEU A 195 -26.07 38.51 14.24
N GLU A 196 -26.69 38.05 15.33
CA GLU A 196 -26.10 38.09 16.68
C GLU A 196 -24.94 37.11 16.86
N ALA A 197 -24.99 35.96 16.19
CA ALA A 197 -23.97 34.92 16.29
C ALA A 197 -22.90 35.01 15.18
N ALA A 198 -22.85 36.12 14.43
CA ALA A 198 -21.91 36.34 13.35
C ALA A 198 -20.61 37.00 13.82
N ASP A 199 -19.46 36.47 13.38
CA ASP A 199 -18.15 37.10 13.63
C ASP A 199 -17.89 38.30 12.72
N LEU A 200 -18.48 38.27 11.51
CA LEU A 200 -18.28 39.31 10.50
C LEU A 200 -19.49 39.47 9.59
N TRP A 201 -19.74 40.72 9.19
CA TRP A 201 -20.82 41.10 8.29
C TRP A 201 -20.29 41.52 6.92
N LEU A 202 -20.77 40.86 5.87
CA LEU A 202 -20.58 41.28 4.48
C LEU A 202 -21.89 41.89 3.97
N PHE A 203 -22.00 43.20 4.09
CA PHE A 203 -23.22 43.94 3.81
C PHE A 203 -23.33 44.32 2.32
N VAL A 204 -24.29 43.72 1.62
CA VAL A 204 -24.54 43.91 0.19
C VAL A 204 -25.65 44.93 -0.03
N THR A 205 -25.35 45.97 -0.79
CA THR A 205 -26.32 46.99 -1.24
C THR A 205 -26.18 47.26 -2.74
N THR A 206 -27.03 48.11 -3.31
CA THR A 206 -27.00 48.45 -4.74
C THR A 206 -26.91 49.96 -4.95
N ALA A 207 -26.49 50.39 -6.15
CA ALA A 207 -26.43 51.81 -6.50
C ALA A 207 -27.78 52.56 -6.35
N ALA A 208 -28.91 51.84 -6.40
CA ALA A 208 -30.25 52.42 -6.22
C ALA A 208 -30.74 52.43 -4.77
N ARG A 209 -30.14 51.66 -3.86
CA ARG A 209 -30.65 51.41 -2.48
C ARG A 209 -29.65 51.68 -1.36
N TYR A 210 -28.43 52.12 -1.70
CA TYR A 210 -27.40 52.40 -0.69
C TYR A 210 -27.77 53.54 0.28
N GLY A 211 -28.77 54.36 -0.06
CA GLY A 211 -29.30 55.43 0.80
C GLY A 211 -30.52 55.04 1.66
N ASP A 212 -31.00 53.80 1.60
CA ASP A 212 -32.22 53.37 2.31
C ASP A 212 -32.01 53.39 3.84
N ALA A 213 -32.89 54.09 4.57
CA ALA A 213 -32.72 54.31 6.02
C ALA A 213 -32.78 53.04 6.89
N LEU A 214 -33.55 52.01 6.48
CA LEU A 214 -33.73 50.79 7.27
C LEU A 214 -32.43 49.96 7.36
N PRO A 215 -31.74 49.64 6.23
CA PRO A 215 -30.36 49.14 6.21
C PRO A 215 -29.40 49.84 7.16
N TRP A 216 -29.40 51.17 7.16
CA TRP A 216 -28.49 51.97 7.99
C TRP A 216 -28.78 51.80 9.49
N ARG A 217 -30.05 51.75 9.91
CA ARG A 217 -30.38 51.47 11.33
C ARG A 217 -29.86 50.10 11.80
N VAL A 218 -29.89 49.09 10.94
CA VAL A 218 -29.38 47.75 11.27
C VAL A 218 -27.85 47.78 11.37
N LEU A 219 -27.19 48.50 10.45
CA LEU A 219 -25.73 48.69 10.48
C LEU A 219 -25.28 49.44 11.74
N GLU A 220 -25.98 50.51 12.13
CA GLU A 220 -25.73 51.27 13.36
C GLU A 220 -25.83 50.36 14.59
N SER A 221 -26.90 49.58 14.71
CA SER A 221 -27.03 48.62 15.82
C SER A 221 -25.94 47.55 15.81
N ALA A 222 -25.44 47.13 14.64
CA ALA A 222 -24.33 46.18 14.54
C ALA A 222 -23.00 46.81 15.00
N VAL A 223 -22.75 48.07 14.66
CA VAL A 223 -21.58 48.85 15.10
C VAL A 223 -21.59 49.07 16.61
N GLU A 224 -22.74 49.40 17.20
CA GLU A 224 -22.89 49.56 18.65
C GLU A 224 -22.53 48.29 19.43
N ARG A 225 -22.73 47.11 18.82
CA ARG A 225 -22.35 45.81 19.39
C ARG A 225 -20.91 45.38 19.05
N GLY A 226 -20.16 46.20 18.32
CA GLY A 226 -18.77 45.93 17.96
C GLY A 226 -18.59 44.93 16.81
N ALA A 227 -19.61 44.72 15.97
CA ALA A 227 -19.50 43.84 14.82
C ALA A 227 -18.51 44.37 13.78
N SER A 228 -17.71 43.48 13.18
CA SER A 228 -16.84 43.83 12.06
C SER A 228 -17.66 43.84 10.76
N ILE A 229 -17.66 44.97 10.04
CA ILE A 229 -18.49 45.17 8.84
C ILE A 229 -17.62 45.45 7.62
N ALA A 230 -17.90 44.77 6.52
CA ALA A 230 -17.44 45.09 5.17
C ALA A 230 -18.63 45.34 4.24
N MET A 231 -18.47 46.27 3.31
CA MET A 231 -19.53 46.73 2.41
C MET A 231 -19.28 46.22 0.99
N VAL A 232 -20.34 45.77 0.32
CA VAL A 232 -20.35 45.41 -1.10
C VAL A 232 -21.39 46.27 -1.81
N LEU A 233 -20.92 47.16 -2.67
CA LEU A 233 -21.77 47.93 -3.56
C LEU A 233 -21.93 47.16 -4.88
N ASN A 234 -23.10 46.55 -5.06
CA ASN A 234 -23.44 45.66 -6.16
C ASN A 234 -24.20 46.38 -7.29
N ARG A 235 -24.11 45.86 -8.51
CA ARG A 235 -24.82 46.35 -9.71
C ARG A 235 -24.62 47.85 -9.93
N VAL A 236 -23.37 48.28 -10.02
CA VAL A 236 -23.04 49.69 -10.22
C VAL A 236 -22.81 49.98 -11.71
N PRO A 237 -23.61 50.87 -12.32
CA PRO A 237 -23.33 51.37 -13.67
C PRO A 237 -22.01 52.15 -13.70
N ALA A 238 -21.23 52.00 -14.77
CA ALA A 238 -19.92 52.65 -14.91
C ALA A 238 -20.03 54.18 -14.77
N ASP A 239 -21.07 54.77 -15.37
CA ASP A 239 -21.28 56.21 -15.45
C ASP A 239 -21.58 56.86 -14.08
N SER A 240 -22.13 56.10 -13.12
CA SER A 240 -22.53 56.59 -11.80
C SER A 240 -21.63 56.12 -10.66
N LEU A 241 -20.67 55.23 -10.93
CA LEU A 241 -19.80 54.62 -9.93
C LEU A 241 -19.04 55.64 -9.08
N ALA A 242 -18.43 56.65 -9.71
CA ALA A 242 -17.63 57.65 -8.98
C ALA A 242 -18.49 58.46 -8.00
N ALA A 243 -19.68 58.90 -8.42
CA ALA A 243 -20.60 59.67 -7.60
C ALA A 243 -21.15 58.82 -6.44
N VAL A 244 -21.68 57.62 -6.73
CA VAL A 244 -22.27 56.72 -5.73
C VAL A 244 -21.22 56.26 -4.71
N ARG A 245 -20.01 55.92 -5.16
CA ARG A 245 -18.91 55.51 -4.26
C ARG A 245 -18.50 56.65 -3.33
N SER A 246 -18.39 57.88 -3.85
CA SER A 246 -18.03 59.04 -3.03
C SER A 246 -19.08 59.33 -1.95
N ASP A 247 -20.37 59.29 -2.31
CA ASP A 247 -21.47 59.49 -1.37
C ASP A 247 -21.53 58.38 -0.31
N LEU A 248 -21.39 57.11 -0.72
CA LEU A 248 -21.37 55.99 0.22
C LEU A 248 -20.19 56.07 1.20
N LEU A 249 -19.00 56.46 0.74
CA LEU A 249 -17.84 56.66 1.63
C LEU A 249 -18.04 57.83 2.61
N ALA A 250 -18.76 58.88 2.21
CA ALA A 250 -19.11 59.98 3.13
C ALA A 250 -20.06 59.49 4.23
N ARG A 251 -21.11 58.76 3.86
CA ARG A 251 -22.06 58.16 4.82
C ARG A 251 -21.38 57.17 5.76
N LEU A 252 -20.52 56.28 5.24
CA LEU A 252 -19.75 55.36 6.09
C LEU A 252 -18.90 56.12 7.12
N ARG A 253 -18.32 57.26 6.76
CA ARG A 253 -17.59 58.10 7.72
C ARG A 253 -18.51 58.72 8.78
N GLU A 254 -19.66 59.23 8.37
CA GLU A 254 -20.67 59.83 9.28
C GLU A 254 -21.17 58.82 10.32
N HIS A 255 -21.34 57.55 9.93
CA HIS A 255 -21.80 56.47 10.80
C HIS A 255 -20.67 55.67 11.49
N GLY A 256 -19.45 56.20 11.56
CA GLY A 256 -18.33 55.57 12.29
C GLY A 256 -17.70 54.35 11.62
N LEU A 257 -18.03 54.07 10.37
CA LEU A 257 -17.57 52.94 9.54
C LEU A 257 -16.46 53.34 8.56
N ALA A 258 -15.70 54.40 8.86
CA ALA A 258 -14.64 54.92 8.00
C ALA A 258 -13.55 53.89 7.66
N GLY A 259 -13.31 52.92 8.55
CA GLY A 259 -12.32 51.85 8.40
C GLY A 259 -12.86 50.57 7.73
N SER A 260 -14.15 50.51 7.41
CA SER A 260 -14.76 49.31 6.83
C SER A 260 -14.34 49.12 5.36
N PRO A 261 -13.91 47.92 4.95
CA PRO A 261 -13.61 47.62 3.54
C PRO A 261 -14.84 47.86 2.66
N LEU A 262 -14.65 48.49 1.50
CA LEU A 262 -15.69 48.68 0.49
C LEU A 262 -15.27 48.01 -0.83
N PHE A 263 -16.09 47.07 -1.28
CA PHE A 263 -15.94 46.37 -2.55
C PHE A 263 -16.99 46.83 -3.55
N VAL A 264 -16.63 46.89 -4.83
CA VAL A 264 -17.52 47.27 -5.92
C VAL A 264 -17.69 46.07 -6.84
N VAL A 265 -18.94 45.69 -7.10
CA VAL A 265 -19.31 44.68 -8.09
C VAL A 265 -20.05 45.41 -9.23
N PRO A 266 -19.45 45.52 -10.44
CA PRO A 266 -20.08 46.17 -11.58
C PRO A 266 -21.40 45.50 -11.99
N ASP A 267 -22.24 46.25 -12.68
CA ASP A 267 -23.44 45.69 -13.29
C ASP A 267 -23.08 44.78 -14.49
N ALA A 268 -23.38 43.49 -14.37
CA ALA A 268 -23.16 42.50 -15.41
C ALA A 268 -24.34 42.38 -16.41
N GLY A 269 -25.38 43.20 -16.27
CA GLY A 269 -26.60 43.11 -17.07
C GLY A 269 -27.47 41.90 -16.68
N PRO A 270 -28.45 41.52 -17.52
CA PRO A 270 -29.26 40.32 -17.31
C PRO A 270 -28.35 39.08 -17.36
N HIS A 271 -28.17 38.43 -16.21
CA HIS A 271 -27.35 37.23 -16.07
C HIS A 271 -28.11 36.18 -15.27
N GLU A 272 -27.91 34.92 -15.63
CA GLU A 272 -28.34 33.76 -14.87
C GLU A 272 -27.09 33.00 -14.40
N GLY A 273 -27.11 32.53 -13.15
CA GLY A 273 -25.97 31.84 -12.55
C GLY A 273 -24.91 32.76 -11.91
N PRO A 274 -23.74 32.21 -11.55
CA PRO A 274 -22.66 32.95 -10.88
C PRO A 274 -21.99 33.98 -11.79
N LEU A 275 -21.52 35.07 -11.20
CA LEU A 275 -20.72 36.10 -11.86
C LEU A 275 -19.32 35.58 -12.20
N ASP A 276 -18.66 36.21 -13.18
CA ASP A 276 -17.26 35.91 -13.52
C ASP A 276 -16.36 36.05 -12.28
N ALA A 277 -15.48 35.07 -12.08
CA ALA A 277 -14.55 35.04 -10.96
C ALA A 277 -13.68 36.32 -10.84
N ALA A 278 -13.36 36.98 -11.96
CA ALA A 278 -12.62 38.24 -11.98
C ALA A 278 -13.38 39.39 -11.29
N VAL A 279 -14.71 39.38 -11.37
CA VAL A 279 -15.59 40.42 -10.82
C VAL A 279 -15.65 40.35 -9.29
N VAL A 280 -15.70 39.15 -8.72
CA VAL A 280 -15.74 38.93 -7.26
C VAL A 280 -14.36 38.72 -6.63
N ALA A 281 -13.30 38.71 -7.43
CA ALA A 281 -11.93 38.48 -6.98
C ALA A 281 -11.47 39.39 -5.82
N PRO A 282 -11.83 40.69 -5.74
CA PRO A 282 -11.48 41.54 -4.60
C PRO A 282 -12.09 41.05 -3.28
N VAL A 283 -13.37 40.67 -3.30
CA VAL A 283 -14.08 40.14 -2.12
C VAL A 283 -13.47 38.79 -1.73
N ARG A 284 -13.24 37.91 -2.71
CA ARG A 284 -12.61 36.60 -2.49
C ARG A 284 -11.21 36.72 -1.88
N ARG A 285 -10.36 37.64 -2.39
CA ARG A 285 -9.02 37.89 -1.82
C ARG A 285 -9.07 38.41 -0.39
N TRP A 286 -10.04 39.26 -0.07
CA TRP A 286 -10.19 39.75 1.31
C TRP A 286 -10.69 38.66 2.25
N LEU A 287 -11.67 37.85 1.82
CA LEU A 287 -12.10 36.68 2.56
C LEU A 287 -10.94 35.69 2.76
N LEU A 288 -10.07 35.49 1.77
CA LEU A 288 -8.84 34.70 1.88
C LEU A 288 -7.78 35.28 2.82
N MET A 289 -7.79 36.60 3.07
CA MET A 289 -6.88 37.24 4.03
C MET A 289 -7.40 37.12 5.47
N LEU A 290 -8.73 37.09 5.63
CA LEU A 290 -9.39 36.85 6.92
C LEU A 290 -9.44 35.37 7.27
N ALA A 291 -9.66 34.55 6.26
CA ALA A 291 -9.52 33.12 6.33
C ALA A 291 -8.05 32.78 6.50
N GLY A 292 -7.77 31.91 7.46
CA GLY A 292 -6.44 31.42 7.69
C GLY A 292 -5.67 32.16 8.80
N PRO A 293 -4.35 32.00 8.80
CA PRO A 293 -3.69 31.42 9.96
C PRO A 293 -3.35 32.33 11.14
N ASP A 294 -3.32 33.64 10.97
CA ASP A 294 -2.56 34.51 11.89
C ASP A 294 -3.25 34.77 13.24
N ARG A 295 -4.58 34.71 13.30
CA ARG A 295 -5.35 34.94 14.54
C ARG A 295 -5.27 33.74 15.49
N ALA A 296 -5.52 32.54 14.97
CA ALA A 296 -5.41 31.29 15.73
C ALA A 296 -3.94 30.93 16.03
N ARG A 297 -3.01 31.00 15.06
CA ARG A 297 -1.60 30.62 15.27
C ARG A 297 -0.91 31.47 16.33
N THR A 298 -1.18 32.78 16.40
CA THR A 298 -0.52 33.65 17.40
C THR A 298 -0.98 33.32 18.83
N VAL A 299 -2.28 33.08 19.03
CA VAL A 299 -2.84 32.70 20.33
C VAL A 299 -2.43 31.28 20.72
N ILE A 300 -2.44 30.34 19.77
CA ILE A 300 -1.99 28.96 19.94
C ILE A 300 -0.50 28.90 20.29
N LYS A 301 0.36 29.60 19.53
CA LYS A 301 1.82 29.64 19.79
C LYS A 301 2.16 30.24 21.16
N ARG A 302 1.36 31.17 21.68
CA ARG A 302 1.57 31.75 23.01
C ARG A 302 1.05 30.84 24.13
N THR A 303 -0.11 30.22 23.93
CA THR A 303 -0.84 29.49 24.98
C THR A 303 -0.42 28.02 25.10
N LEU A 304 0.02 27.39 24.00
CA LEU A 304 0.34 25.96 23.94
C LEU A 304 1.83 25.66 23.74
N ARG A 305 2.70 26.68 23.81
CA ARG A 305 4.16 26.51 23.57
C ARG A 305 4.78 25.42 24.43
N GLY A 306 4.47 25.41 25.73
CA GLY A 306 4.99 24.41 26.67
C GLY A 306 4.52 23.00 26.33
N SER A 307 3.23 22.86 26.01
CA SER A 307 2.64 21.58 25.62
C SER A 307 3.24 21.02 24.32
N PHE A 308 3.54 21.90 23.34
CA PHE A 308 4.23 21.47 22.12
C PHE A 308 5.67 21.04 22.37
N VAL A 309 6.43 21.72 23.24
CA VAL A 309 7.80 21.30 23.58
C VAL A 309 7.81 19.91 24.21
N SER A 310 6.93 19.66 25.18
CA SER A 310 6.78 18.33 25.80
C SER A 310 6.33 17.27 24.79
N LEU A 311 5.40 17.63 23.89
CA LEU A 311 4.94 16.75 22.83
C LEU A 311 6.09 16.29 21.93
N ARG A 312 7.00 17.19 21.54
CA ARG A 312 8.14 16.84 20.67
C ARG A 312 9.02 15.77 21.31
N ILE A 313 9.36 15.95 22.59
CA ILE A 313 10.18 15.01 23.35
C ILE A 313 9.53 13.63 23.39
N TRP A 314 8.23 13.55 23.71
CA TRP A 314 7.53 12.25 23.78
C TRP A 314 7.39 11.57 22.42
N VAL A 315 7.18 12.34 21.34
CA VAL A 315 7.12 11.79 19.97
C VAL A 315 8.51 11.30 19.53
N ASP A 316 9.58 12.02 19.86
CA ASP A 316 10.96 11.61 19.57
C ASP A 316 11.31 10.32 20.32
N GLU A 317 11.04 10.25 21.64
CA GLU A 317 11.22 9.04 22.45
C GLU A 317 10.44 7.84 21.88
N LEU A 318 9.21 8.07 21.42
CA LEU A 318 8.39 7.04 20.79
C LEU A 318 8.98 6.59 19.44
N ALA A 319 9.45 7.53 18.62
CA ALA A 319 10.07 7.23 17.34
C ALA A 319 11.40 6.48 17.50
N GLU A 320 12.17 6.77 18.55
CA GLU A 320 13.36 5.99 18.95
C GLU A 320 12.98 4.56 19.32
N ALA A 321 11.96 4.38 20.17
CA ALA A 321 11.52 3.03 20.55
C ALA A 321 10.99 2.20 19.36
N VAL A 322 10.35 2.83 18.38
CA VAL A 322 9.95 2.17 17.12
C VAL A 322 11.18 1.85 16.25
N GLN A 323 12.18 2.73 16.22
CA GLN A 323 13.45 2.44 15.52
C GLN A 323 14.17 1.25 16.13
N ASP A 324 14.23 1.16 17.47
CA ASP A 324 14.84 0.04 18.18
C ASP A 324 14.17 -1.31 17.80
N GLN A 325 12.85 -1.31 17.57
CA GLN A 325 12.12 -2.49 17.08
C GLN A 325 12.56 -2.88 15.66
N ALA A 326 12.65 -1.92 14.74
CA ALA A 326 13.08 -2.15 13.37
C ALA A 326 14.54 -2.63 13.30
N ASP A 327 15.43 -2.02 14.08
CA ASP A 327 16.85 -2.38 14.13
C ASP A 327 17.03 -3.79 14.72
N ALA A 328 16.28 -4.13 15.77
CA ALA A 328 16.25 -5.46 16.35
C ALA A 328 15.72 -6.52 15.37
N ALA A 329 14.66 -6.20 14.62
CA ALA A 329 14.11 -7.07 13.59
C ALA A 329 15.11 -7.32 12.45
N GLN A 330 15.81 -6.28 11.99
CA GLN A 330 16.85 -6.40 10.96
C GLN A 330 18.00 -7.30 11.45
N GLN A 331 18.51 -7.07 12.66
CA GLN A 331 19.57 -7.90 13.24
C GLN A 331 19.17 -9.37 13.37
N ALA A 332 17.93 -9.65 13.78
CA ALA A 332 17.42 -11.02 13.84
C ALA A 332 17.29 -11.65 12.45
N GLY A 333 16.82 -10.88 11.45
CA GLY A 333 16.72 -11.34 10.06
C GLY A 333 18.09 -11.64 9.43
N ASP A 334 19.10 -10.81 9.70
CA ASP A 334 20.48 -11.04 9.27
C ASP A 334 21.05 -12.31 9.91
N LEU A 335 20.82 -12.49 11.22
CA LEU A 335 21.25 -13.67 11.96
C LEU A 335 20.60 -14.96 11.42
N LEU A 336 19.31 -14.94 11.09
CA LEU A 336 18.63 -16.08 10.45
C LEU A 336 19.22 -16.39 9.06
N THR A 337 19.53 -15.36 8.29
CA THR A 337 20.10 -15.49 6.93
C THR A 337 21.50 -16.06 6.98
N ASP A 338 22.34 -15.57 7.89
CA ASP A 338 23.70 -16.06 8.08
C ASP A 338 23.70 -17.48 8.69
N GLY A 339 22.83 -17.72 9.68
CA GLY A 339 22.69 -19.00 10.37
C GLY A 339 22.20 -20.14 9.47
N ALA A 340 21.44 -19.83 8.41
CA ALA A 340 20.95 -20.83 7.46
C ALA A 340 22.02 -21.35 6.47
N ARG A 341 23.15 -20.65 6.31
CA ARG A 341 24.15 -21.00 5.28
C ARG A 341 24.82 -22.34 5.54
N GLU A 342 25.34 -22.56 6.74
CA GLU A 342 26.05 -23.79 7.06
C GLU A 342 25.11 -25.02 7.07
N PRO A 343 23.90 -24.97 7.66
CA PRO A 343 22.91 -26.06 7.52
C PRO A 343 22.59 -26.38 6.05
N ALA A 344 22.41 -25.36 5.19
CA ALA A 344 22.15 -25.58 3.77
C ALA A 344 23.33 -26.29 3.07
N ASP A 345 24.55 -25.87 3.37
CA ASP A 345 25.76 -26.49 2.84
C ASP A 345 25.96 -27.92 3.37
N ARG A 346 25.72 -28.17 4.66
CA ARG A 346 25.76 -29.53 5.24
C ARG A 346 24.69 -30.43 4.63
N ALA A 347 23.47 -29.95 4.46
CA ALA A 347 22.37 -30.69 3.84
C ALA A 347 22.71 -31.09 2.40
N ALA A 348 23.28 -30.17 1.62
CA ALA A 348 23.76 -30.46 0.27
C ALA A 348 24.92 -31.46 0.27
N ARG A 349 25.91 -31.30 1.16
CA ARG A 349 27.04 -32.22 1.32
C ARG A 349 26.58 -33.64 1.66
N ALA A 350 25.61 -33.79 2.57
CA ALA A 350 25.05 -35.09 2.95
C ALA A 350 24.45 -35.83 1.75
N VAL A 351 23.80 -35.11 0.83
CA VAL A 351 23.31 -35.67 -0.43
C VAL A 351 24.47 -36.03 -1.37
N THR A 352 25.44 -35.14 -1.54
CA THR A 352 26.54 -35.37 -2.49
C THR A 352 27.46 -36.52 -2.10
N ASP A 353 27.67 -36.68 -0.80
CA ASP A 353 28.50 -37.74 -0.20
C ASP A 353 27.82 -39.11 -0.23
N GLY A 354 26.55 -39.17 -0.67
CA GLY A 354 25.81 -40.42 -0.86
C GLY A 354 25.22 -41.00 0.44
N VAL A 355 25.05 -40.19 1.49
CA VAL A 355 24.48 -40.61 2.78
C VAL A 355 22.99 -40.98 2.66
N VAL A 356 22.35 -40.65 1.53
CA VAL A 356 20.93 -40.97 1.25
C VAL A 356 20.68 -42.48 1.22
N ALA A 357 21.63 -43.33 0.80
CA ALA A 357 21.42 -44.77 0.63
C ALA A 357 21.83 -45.63 1.84
N ALA A 358 21.32 -45.33 3.04
CA ALA A 358 21.53 -46.20 4.19
C ALA A 358 20.63 -47.47 4.11
N GLY A 359 21.27 -48.64 4.17
CA GLY A 359 20.65 -49.93 4.51
C GLY A 359 19.62 -50.48 3.52
N ALA A 360 18.37 -50.01 3.59
CA ALA A 360 17.21 -50.62 2.93
C ALA A 360 17.30 -50.55 1.39
N VAL A 361 17.71 -49.39 0.85
CA VAL A 361 17.90 -49.19 -0.60
C VAL A 361 19.00 -50.12 -1.14
N ALA A 362 20.12 -50.23 -0.42
CA ALA A 362 21.24 -51.07 -0.81
C ALA A 362 20.90 -52.58 -0.74
N VAL A 363 20.18 -53.01 0.30
CA VAL A 363 19.69 -54.40 0.43
C VAL A 363 18.74 -54.74 -0.72
N ARG A 364 17.73 -53.89 -0.98
CA ARG A 364 16.77 -54.13 -2.06
C ARG A 364 17.43 -54.12 -3.44
N TRP A 365 18.41 -53.23 -3.64
CA TRP A 365 19.22 -53.22 -4.85
C TRP A 365 20.00 -54.53 -5.04
N ALA A 366 20.65 -55.03 -3.99
CA ALA A 366 21.41 -56.28 -4.03
C ALA A 366 20.50 -57.49 -4.34
N GLU A 367 19.30 -57.55 -3.76
CA GLU A 367 18.32 -58.59 -4.07
C GLU A 367 17.90 -58.59 -5.55
N LEU A 368 17.56 -57.40 -6.09
CA LEU A 368 17.13 -57.26 -7.49
C LEU A 368 18.23 -57.57 -8.50
N THR A 369 19.48 -57.25 -8.16
CA THR A 369 20.66 -57.43 -9.04
C THR A 369 21.40 -58.75 -8.82
N SER A 370 20.96 -59.56 -7.84
CA SER A 370 21.47 -60.92 -7.62
C SER A 370 21.28 -61.80 -8.87
N PRO A 371 22.05 -62.89 -9.05
CA PRO A 371 21.94 -63.75 -10.24
C PRO A 371 20.53 -64.35 -10.45
N THR A 372 19.78 -64.55 -9.37
CA THR A 372 18.39 -65.03 -9.37
C THR A 372 17.37 -63.89 -9.35
N GLY A 373 17.82 -62.65 -9.17
CA GLY A 373 17.00 -61.44 -9.15
C GLY A 373 16.51 -61.00 -10.52
N VAL A 374 15.42 -60.24 -10.53
CA VAL A 374 14.69 -59.83 -11.74
C VAL A 374 15.56 -58.96 -12.67
N LEU A 375 16.42 -58.08 -12.13
CA LEU A 375 17.36 -57.28 -12.91
C LEU A 375 18.61 -58.08 -13.29
N GLY A 376 19.12 -58.93 -12.40
CA GLY A 376 20.29 -59.79 -12.68
C GLY A 376 20.04 -60.81 -13.81
N ALA A 377 18.81 -61.32 -13.93
CA ALA A 377 18.40 -62.17 -15.05
C ALA A 377 18.38 -61.41 -16.40
N ALA A 378 18.06 -60.11 -16.38
CA ALA A 378 17.96 -59.27 -17.56
C ALA A 378 19.28 -58.62 -17.97
N VAL A 379 20.17 -58.36 -17.01
CA VAL A 379 21.44 -57.66 -17.24
C VAL A 379 22.60 -58.48 -16.69
N ARG A 380 23.48 -58.95 -17.58
CA ARG A 380 24.71 -59.67 -17.19
C ARG A 380 25.88 -58.70 -17.18
N ARG A 381 26.36 -58.37 -15.98
CA ARG A 381 27.60 -57.60 -15.76
C ARG A 381 28.83 -58.45 -16.10
N PRO A 382 29.89 -57.86 -16.69
CA PRO A 382 31.20 -58.51 -16.76
C PRO A 382 31.78 -58.66 -15.35
N ALA A 383 32.59 -59.71 -15.11
CA ALA A 383 33.20 -59.98 -13.80
C ALA A 383 34.24 -58.91 -13.37
N SER A 384 34.70 -58.08 -14.31
CA SER A 384 35.62 -56.98 -14.09
C SER A 384 35.31 -55.85 -15.07
N THR A 385 35.26 -54.61 -14.58
CA THR A 385 35.13 -53.38 -15.37
C THR A 385 36.34 -53.15 -16.28
N THR A 386 37.51 -53.67 -15.92
CA THR A 386 38.77 -53.62 -16.69
C THR A 386 38.80 -54.57 -17.88
N SER A 387 37.90 -55.56 -17.93
CA SER A 387 37.91 -56.62 -18.96
C SER A 387 37.51 -56.16 -20.37
N GLY A 388 37.11 -54.88 -20.54
CA GLY A 388 36.66 -54.31 -21.81
C GLY A 388 35.38 -54.94 -22.38
N ARG A 389 34.77 -55.92 -21.68
CA ARG A 389 33.56 -56.61 -22.14
C ARG A 389 32.31 -55.76 -21.85
N PRO A 390 31.45 -55.51 -22.84
CA PRO A 390 30.25 -54.71 -22.63
C PRO A 390 29.22 -55.46 -21.80
N THR A 391 28.49 -54.71 -20.96
CA THR A 391 27.29 -55.19 -20.24
C THR A 391 26.27 -55.73 -21.25
N LYS A 392 25.79 -56.96 -21.02
CA LYS A 392 24.85 -57.63 -21.94
C LYS A 392 23.43 -57.56 -21.40
N VAL A 393 22.52 -57.02 -22.21
CA VAL A 393 21.07 -57.03 -21.95
C VAL A 393 20.44 -58.26 -22.61
N ARG A 394 19.81 -59.12 -21.81
CA ARG A 394 19.16 -60.37 -22.23
C ARG A 394 17.64 -60.26 -22.10
N GLY A 395 16.92 -61.03 -22.91
CA GLY A 395 15.46 -61.10 -22.86
C GLY A 395 14.74 -60.25 -23.92
N SER A 396 13.42 -60.16 -23.76
CA SER A 396 12.50 -59.49 -24.69
C SER A 396 11.60 -58.49 -23.94
N ALA A 397 10.83 -57.71 -24.69
CA ALA A 397 9.88 -56.73 -24.15
C ALA A 397 8.71 -57.37 -23.35
N ARG A 398 8.46 -58.69 -23.50
CA ARG A 398 7.33 -59.37 -22.84
C ARG A 398 7.39 -59.35 -21.31
N GLY A 399 8.60 -59.38 -20.74
CA GLY A 399 8.80 -59.32 -19.28
C GLY A 399 9.08 -57.92 -18.74
N ARG A 400 8.83 -56.86 -19.53
CA ARG A 400 9.09 -55.46 -19.13
C ARG A 400 8.19 -55.06 -17.96
N ALA A 401 6.89 -55.37 -18.05
CA ALA A 401 5.91 -55.04 -17.00
C ALA A 401 6.28 -55.69 -15.65
N ASP A 402 6.70 -56.96 -15.65
CA ASP A 402 7.12 -57.66 -14.43
C ASP A 402 8.35 -57.01 -13.79
N ARG A 403 9.32 -56.55 -14.61
CA ARG A 403 10.51 -55.84 -14.11
C ARG A 403 10.14 -54.50 -13.51
N GLU A 404 9.27 -53.76 -14.18
CA GLU A 404 8.78 -52.47 -13.73
C GLU A 404 8.03 -52.59 -12.40
N ALA A 405 7.18 -53.61 -12.26
CA ALA A 405 6.53 -53.94 -10.98
C ALA A 405 7.54 -54.36 -9.90
N ALA A 406 8.57 -55.15 -10.26
CA ALA A 406 9.58 -55.63 -9.31
C ALA A 406 10.50 -54.53 -8.77
N VAL A 407 10.77 -53.48 -9.55
CA VAL A 407 11.58 -52.33 -9.07
C VAL A 407 10.76 -51.31 -8.29
N GLN A 408 9.43 -51.44 -8.25
CA GLN A 408 8.59 -50.45 -7.60
C GLN A 408 8.82 -50.34 -6.08
N PRO A 409 9.01 -51.44 -5.33
CA PRO A 409 9.43 -51.37 -3.93
C PRO A 409 10.76 -50.62 -3.75
N LEU A 410 11.75 -50.84 -4.63
CA LEU A 410 13.02 -50.10 -4.59
C LEU A 410 12.80 -48.59 -4.79
N ARG A 411 11.91 -48.20 -5.71
CA ARG A 411 11.58 -46.79 -5.92
C ARG A 411 10.92 -46.17 -4.68
N THR A 412 10.05 -46.91 -3.99
CA THR A 412 9.46 -46.48 -2.72
C THR A 412 10.52 -46.31 -1.63
N GLU A 413 11.47 -47.25 -1.50
CA GLU A 413 12.58 -47.13 -0.55
C GLU A 413 13.47 -45.92 -0.85
N VAL A 414 13.77 -45.66 -2.13
CA VAL A 414 14.53 -44.47 -2.54
C VAL A 414 13.78 -43.17 -2.21
N ALA A 415 12.46 -43.15 -2.42
CA ALA A 415 11.65 -42.01 -2.03
C ALA A 415 11.66 -41.80 -0.51
N HIS A 416 11.54 -42.87 0.28
CA HIS A 416 11.55 -42.80 1.74
C HIS A 416 12.91 -42.31 2.27
N ALA A 417 14.01 -42.83 1.72
CA ALA A 417 15.35 -42.39 2.04
C ALA A 417 15.57 -40.90 1.75
N ALA A 418 15.08 -40.40 0.60
CA ALA A 418 15.11 -38.97 0.30
C ALA A 418 14.25 -38.16 1.27
N THR A 419 13.06 -38.64 1.64
CA THR A 419 12.23 -38.00 2.68
C THR A 419 13.00 -37.86 4.00
N THR A 420 13.69 -38.91 4.46
CA THR A 420 14.48 -38.88 5.70
C THR A 420 15.58 -37.82 5.64
N VAL A 421 16.33 -37.73 4.54
CA VAL A 421 17.40 -36.73 4.39
C VAL A 421 16.83 -35.31 4.33
N LEU A 422 15.72 -35.11 3.63
CA LEU A 422 15.08 -33.80 3.53
C LEU A 422 14.42 -33.35 4.84
N ALA A 423 13.90 -34.29 5.64
CA ALA A 423 13.39 -34.02 6.98
C ALA A 423 14.55 -33.69 7.94
N ALA A 424 15.63 -34.49 7.94
CA ALA A 424 16.82 -34.22 8.75
C ALA A 424 17.44 -32.85 8.44
N ALA A 425 17.48 -32.44 7.17
CA ALA A 425 17.94 -31.10 6.80
C ALA A 425 17.09 -29.98 7.40
N ALA A 426 15.77 -30.18 7.53
CA ALA A 426 14.89 -29.23 8.18
C ALA A 426 15.08 -29.23 9.71
N ASP A 427 15.18 -30.41 10.33
CA ASP A 427 15.39 -30.57 11.77
C ASP A 427 16.73 -29.94 12.22
N ASP A 428 17.81 -30.21 11.48
CA ASP A 428 19.14 -29.64 11.73
C ASP A 428 19.13 -28.11 11.57
N ALA A 429 18.46 -27.60 10.54
CA ALA A 429 18.32 -26.16 10.35
C ALA A 429 17.51 -25.52 11.47
N GLU A 430 16.41 -26.15 11.89
CA GLU A 430 15.59 -25.67 12.99
C GLU A 430 16.38 -25.62 14.30
N HIS A 431 17.18 -26.65 14.57
CA HIS A 431 18.08 -26.68 15.72
C HIS A 431 19.11 -25.55 15.70
N ASP A 432 19.90 -25.44 14.61
CA ASP A 432 20.95 -24.43 14.48
C ASP A 432 20.40 -22.99 14.52
N LEU A 433 19.27 -22.74 13.85
CA LEU A 433 18.65 -21.41 13.85
C LEU A 433 18.10 -21.03 15.23
N ARG A 434 17.53 -21.99 15.98
CA ARG A 434 17.10 -21.71 17.36
C ARG A 434 18.28 -21.45 18.29
N GLU A 435 19.37 -22.20 18.15
CA GLU A 435 20.59 -21.95 18.92
C GLU A 435 21.16 -20.56 18.60
N ALA A 436 21.21 -20.18 17.32
CA ALA A 436 21.68 -18.87 16.88
C ALA A 436 20.80 -17.74 17.44
N LEU A 437 19.46 -17.88 17.40
CA LEU A 437 18.54 -16.90 17.97
C LEU A 437 18.69 -16.80 19.51
N ALA A 438 18.86 -17.94 20.18
CA ALA A 438 19.03 -18.00 21.64
C ALA A 438 20.34 -17.35 22.12
N ALA A 439 21.41 -17.40 21.31
CA ALA A 439 22.68 -16.75 21.59
C ALA A 439 22.73 -15.27 21.10
N GLY A 440 21.69 -14.81 20.40
CA GLY A 440 21.64 -13.51 19.76
C GLY A 440 21.29 -12.34 20.71
N PRO A 441 21.15 -11.13 20.16
CA PRO A 441 20.69 -9.96 20.91
C PRO A 441 19.22 -10.11 21.37
N PRO A 442 18.70 -9.24 22.26
CA PRO A 442 17.33 -9.32 22.77
C PRO A 442 16.23 -9.43 21.69
N GLY A 443 16.43 -8.79 20.53
CA GLY A 443 15.53 -8.94 19.38
C GLY A 443 15.43 -10.35 18.84
N ALA A 444 16.54 -11.09 18.82
CA ALA A 444 16.57 -12.49 18.38
C ALA A 444 15.82 -13.40 19.36
N LEU A 445 15.95 -13.16 20.67
CA LEU A 445 15.18 -13.87 21.70
C LEU A 445 13.67 -13.61 21.55
N ALA A 446 13.27 -12.36 21.31
CA ALA A 446 11.87 -12.02 21.07
C ALA A 446 11.30 -12.70 19.82
N VAL A 447 12.11 -12.92 18.78
CA VAL A 447 11.71 -13.71 17.60
C VAL A 447 11.59 -15.19 17.95
N LEU A 448 12.55 -15.74 18.69
CA LEU A 448 12.54 -17.13 19.14
C LEU A 448 11.28 -17.47 19.94
N ASP A 449 10.88 -16.61 20.88
CA ASP A 449 9.67 -16.79 21.69
C ASP A 449 8.37 -16.79 20.87
N ARG A 450 8.39 -16.16 19.69
CA ARG A 450 7.26 -16.11 18.75
C ARG A 450 7.32 -17.18 17.67
N TRP A 451 8.46 -17.85 17.49
CA TRP A 451 8.61 -18.93 16.52
C TRP A 451 7.99 -20.21 17.06
N ALA A 452 6.83 -20.58 16.50
CA ALA A 452 6.10 -21.77 16.90
C ALA A 452 6.94 -23.04 16.75
N THR A 453 6.91 -23.89 17.77
CA THR A 453 7.51 -25.23 17.72
C THR A 453 6.54 -26.20 17.04
N VAL A 454 6.98 -26.83 15.95
CA VAL A 454 6.22 -27.92 15.32
C VAL A 454 6.53 -29.22 16.07
N PRO A 455 5.52 -29.97 16.53
CA PRO A 455 5.76 -31.24 17.20
C PRO A 455 6.39 -32.26 16.23
N PRO A 456 7.25 -33.16 16.71
CA PRO A 456 7.87 -34.17 15.87
C PRO A 456 6.81 -35.08 15.23
N GLY A 457 6.95 -35.31 13.93
CA GLY A 457 5.96 -36.07 13.17
C GLY A 457 6.31 -36.21 11.70
N PRO A 458 5.40 -36.77 10.88
CA PRO A 458 5.59 -36.86 9.44
C PRO A 458 5.76 -35.46 8.85
N ASP A 459 6.78 -35.26 8.02
CA ASP A 459 7.00 -34.01 7.29
C ASP A 459 6.40 -34.13 5.87
N PRO A 460 5.16 -33.65 5.64
CA PRO A 460 4.50 -33.75 4.33
C PRO A 460 5.25 -32.97 3.25
N ALA A 461 6.01 -31.93 3.60
CA ALA A 461 6.77 -31.14 2.66
C ALA A 461 8.05 -31.87 2.22
N ALA A 462 8.75 -32.55 3.14
CA ALA A 462 9.84 -33.47 2.78
C ALA A 462 9.33 -34.61 1.88
N GLU A 463 8.18 -35.21 2.21
CA GLU A 463 7.60 -36.25 1.36
C GLU A 463 7.20 -35.74 -0.03
N GLN A 464 6.62 -34.55 -0.12
CA GLN A 464 6.26 -33.93 -1.39
C GLN A 464 7.51 -33.64 -2.23
N ALA A 465 8.57 -33.12 -1.61
CA ALA A 465 9.84 -32.85 -2.27
C ALA A 465 10.52 -34.15 -2.77
N ALA A 466 10.49 -35.23 -1.98
CA ALA A 466 11.01 -36.55 -2.38
C ALA A 466 10.19 -37.18 -3.52
N ARG A 467 8.85 -37.06 -3.49
CA ARG A 467 7.97 -37.49 -4.59
C ARG A 467 8.25 -36.70 -5.87
N ALA A 468 8.46 -35.39 -5.76
CA ALA A 468 8.80 -34.54 -6.90
C ALA A 468 10.18 -34.89 -7.49
N TRP A 469 11.18 -35.15 -6.65
CA TRP A 469 12.51 -35.62 -7.05
C TRP A 469 12.47 -36.96 -7.78
N THR A 470 11.81 -37.96 -7.20
CA THR A 470 11.69 -39.28 -7.84
C THR A 470 10.94 -39.21 -9.18
N GLY A 471 10.01 -38.26 -9.32
CA GLY A 471 9.35 -37.95 -10.60
C GLY A 471 10.27 -37.40 -11.70
N GLN A 472 11.48 -36.90 -11.37
CA GLN A 472 12.46 -36.42 -12.36
C GLN A 472 13.21 -37.55 -13.06
N GLY A 473 13.31 -38.74 -12.45
CA GLY A 473 14.14 -39.83 -12.95
C GLY A 473 13.85 -40.21 -14.41
N VAL A 474 12.58 -40.33 -14.77
CA VAL A 474 12.16 -40.68 -16.15
C VAL A 474 12.50 -39.56 -17.13
N ARG A 475 12.36 -38.30 -16.71
CA ARG A 475 12.68 -37.14 -17.56
C ARG A 475 14.17 -37.08 -17.85
N ALA A 476 15.01 -37.23 -16.82
CA ALA A 476 16.46 -37.23 -16.96
C ALA A 476 16.94 -38.36 -17.88
N VAL A 477 16.41 -39.58 -17.70
CA VAL A 477 16.72 -40.72 -18.56
C VAL A 477 16.29 -40.48 -20.00
N ARG A 478 15.07 -39.97 -20.24
CA ARG A 478 14.58 -39.70 -21.61
C ARG A 478 15.37 -38.60 -22.31
N ALA A 479 15.71 -37.53 -21.60
CA ALA A 479 16.54 -36.45 -22.14
C ALA A 479 17.90 -36.98 -22.60
N ALA A 480 18.55 -37.78 -21.76
CA ALA A 480 19.83 -38.40 -22.08
C ALA A 480 19.77 -39.44 -23.21
N LEU A 481 18.64 -40.13 -23.37
CA LEU A 481 18.40 -41.09 -24.45
C LEU A 481 18.10 -40.42 -25.80
N ALA A 482 17.60 -39.18 -25.80
CA ALA A 482 17.34 -38.41 -27.01
C ALA A 482 18.64 -37.90 -27.68
N GLU A 483 19.74 -37.81 -26.94
CA GLU A 483 21.04 -37.42 -27.47
C GLU A 483 21.61 -38.47 -28.46
N ALA A 484 22.06 -38.01 -29.63
CA ALA A 484 22.65 -38.87 -30.64
C ALA A 484 23.99 -39.46 -30.17
N VAL A 485 24.17 -40.78 -30.39
CA VAL A 485 25.39 -41.50 -30.01
C VAL A 485 26.16 -41.92 -31.27
N PRO A 486 27.43 -41.48 -31.44
CA PRO A 486 28.25 -41.86 -32.60
C PRO A 486 28.58 -43.37 -32.63
N ASP A 487 28.76 -43.99 -31.47
CA ASP A 487 29.03 -45.43 -31.34
C ASP A 487 27.75 -46.26 -31.57
N LYS A 488 27.70 -46.93 -32.73
CA LYS A 488 26.60 -47.83 -33.12
C LYS A 488 26.39 -49.00 -32.15
N GLY A 489 27.43 -49.49 -31.49
CA GLY A 489 27.35 -50.56 -30.50
C GLY A 489 26.68 -50.07 -29.22
N LEU A 490 27.03 -48.88 -28.75
CA LEU A 490 26.37 -48.22 -27.62
C LEU A 490 24.91 -47.87 -27.96
N ALA A 491 24.63 -47.33 -29.15
CA ALA A 491 23.25 -47.01 -29.59
C ALA A 491 22.34 -48.25 -29.55
N ARG A 492 22.76 -49.37 -30.15
CA ARG A 492 22.01 -50.64 -30.12
C ARG A 492 21.78 -51.16 -28.69
N ARG A 493 22.76 -50.95 -27.80
CA ARG A 493 22.66 -51.34 -26.39
C ARG A 493 21.68 -50.46 -25.62
N ARG A 494 21.68 -49.14 -25.85
CA ARG A 494 20.67 -48.21 -25.30
C ARG A 494 19.26 -48.61 -25.76
N ASP A 495 19.05 -48.82 -27.05
CA ASP A 495 17.76 -49.25 -27.59
C ASP A 495 17.29 -50.57 -26.98
N LYS A 496 18.22 -51.52 -26.83
CA LYS A 496 17.93 -52.82 -26.21
C LYS A 496 17.59 -52.67 -24.72
N ALA A 497 18.30 -51.81 -23.99
CA ALA A 497 18.02 -51.52 -22.58
C ALA A 497 16.62 -50.91 -22.42
N VAL A 498 16.28 -49.89 -23.21
CA VAL A 498 14.94 -49.28 -23.23
C VAL A 498 13.86 -50.31 -23.59
N LYS A 499 14.12 -51.17 -24.58
CA LYS A 499 13.17 -52.21 -25.01
C LYS A 499 12.92 -53.28 -23.93
N VAL A 500 13.94 -53.66 -23.16
CA VAL A 500 13.87 -54.79 -22.21
C VAL A 500 13.52 -54.36 -20.80
N LEU A 501 14.11 -53.25 -20.33
CA LEU A 501 13.96 -52.72 -18.97
C LEU A 501 12.89 -51.63 -18.90
N GLY A 502 12.81 -50.78 -19.93
CA GLY A 502 11.91 -49.63 -19.93
C GLY A 502 12.43 -48.43 -19.17
N ASP A 503 11.83 -47.27 -19.44
CA ASP A 503 12.24 -45.97 -18.90
C ASP A 503 12.12 -45.93 -17.38
N GLU A 504 11.05 -46.47 -16.81
CA GLU A 504 10.80 -46.49 -15.36
C GLU A 504 11.86 -47.30 -14.61
N THR A 505 12.27 -48.45 -15.15
CA THR A 505 13.34 -49.26 -14.54
C THR A 505 14.69 -48.56 -14.64
N LEU A 506 15.00 -47.95 -15.79
CA LEU A 506 16.23 -47.17 -15.96
C LEU A 506 16.26 -45.94 -15.04
N ALA A 507 15.11 -45.29 -14.86
CA ALA A 507 14.93 -44.17 -13.93
C ALA A 507 15.15 -44.60 -12.49
N THR A 508 14.57 -45.72 -12.05
CA THR A 508 14.80 -46.26 -10.70
C THR A 508 16.28 -46.57 -10.49
N VAL A 509 16.96 -47.19 -11.45
CA VAL A 509 18.43 -47.43 -11.37
C VAL A 509 19.20 -46.11 -11.23
N ALA A 510 18.85 -45.08 -12.00
CA ALA A 510 19.48 -43.77 -11.93
C ALA A 510 19.25 -43.08 -10.58
N LEU A 511 18.02 -43.11 -10.06
CA LEU A 511 17.67 -42.60 -8.74
C LEU A 511 18.40 -43.35 -7.62
N THR A 512 18.54 -44.68 -7.72
CA THR A 512 19.32 -45.49 -6.77
C THR A 512 20.80 -45.11 -6.80
N GLY A 513 21.36 -44.82 -7.97
CA GLY A 513 22.73 -44.28 -8.10
C GLY A 513 22.87 -42.86 -7.52
N ALA A 514 21.88 -42.00 -7.77
CA ALA A 514 21.85 -40.65 -7.21
C ALA A 514 21.76 -40.67 -5.68
N ALA A 515 21.02 -41.62 -5.11
CA ALA A 515 20.94 -41.87 -3.67
C ALA A 515 22.25 -42.39 -3.06
N GLY A 516 23.25 -42.77 -3.84
CA GLY A 516 24.58 -43.15 -3.32
C GLY A 516 24.96 -44.62 -3.51
N VAL A 517 24.14 -45.44 -4.17
CA VAL A 517 24.50 -46.83 -4.47
C VAL A 517 25.44 -46.89 -5.68
N ALA A 518 26.75 -47.01 -5.45
CA ALA A 518 27.78 -47.04 -6.49
C ALA A 518 27.53 -48.13 -7.57
N ASP A 519 27.12 -49.33 -7.15
CA ASP A 519 26.80 -50.44 -8.06
C ASP A 519 25.68 -50.10 -9.06
N ALA A 520 24.77 -49.21 -8.71
CA ALA A 520 23.71 -48.74 -9.60
C ALA A 520 24.25 -47.77 -10.66
N VAL A 521 25.20 -46.92 -10.30
CA VAL A 521 25.93 -46.05 -11.23
C VAL A 521 26.72 -46.90 -12.23
N ASP A 522 27.40 -47.95 -11.77
CA ASP A 522 28.13 -48.88 -12.63
C ASP A 522 27.20 -49.63 -13.60
N LEU A 523 26.05 -50.11 -13.10
CA LEU A 523 25.06 -50.75 -13.95
C LEU A 523 24.55 -49.78 -15.02
N LEU A 524 24.18 -48.56 -14.62
CA LEU A 524 23.67 -47.54 -15.54
C LEU A 524 24.72 -47.15 -16.57
N THR A 525 25.99 -47.00 -16.17
CA THR A 525 27.12 -46.73 -17.06
C THR A 525 27.33 -47.87 -18.05
N GLY A 526 27.19 -49.11 -17.58
CA GLY A 526 27.17 -50.29 -18.43
C GLY A 526 26.03 -50.29 -19.46
N LEU A 527 24.89 -49.67 -19.18
CA LEU A 527 23.72 -49.64 -20.06
C LEU A 527 23.71 -48.44 -21.01
N LEU A 528 23.98 -47.25 -20.48
CA LEU A 528 23.81 -45.96 -21.16
C LEU A 528 25.14 -45.30 -21.54
N GLY A 529 26.28 -45.81 -21.07
CA GLY A 529 27.61 -45.26 -21.36
C GLY A 529 27.84 -43.90 -20.68
N PRO A 530 28.47 -42.92 -21.36
CA PRO A 530 28.91 -41.66 -20.75
C PRO A 530 27.77 -40.74 -20.32
N ALA A 531 26.52 -41.04 -20.68
CA ALA A 531 25.37 -40.30 -20.18
C ALA A 531 25.00 -40.66 -18.74
N ALA A 532 25.35 -41.87 -18.26
CA ALA A 532 24.93 -42.33 -16.94
C ALA A 532 25.48 -41.47 -15.78
N PRO A 533 26.79 -41.10 -15.74
CA PRO A 533 27.29 -40.23 -14.68
C PRO A 533 26.64 -38.85 -14.70
N ARG A 534 26.29 -38.32 -15.88
CA ARG A 534 25.59 -37.03 -16.00
C ARG A 534 24.18 -37.10 -15.42
N ILE A 535 23.39 -38.12 -15.79
CA ILE A 535 22.04 -38.33 -15.24
C ILE A 535 22.09 -38.45 -13.71
N VAL A 536 23.04 -39.23 -13.18
CA VAL A 536 23.20 -39.42 -11.73
C VAL A 536 23.59 -38.13 -11.04
N ALA A 537 24.51 -37.35 -11.62
CA ALA A 537 24.91 -36.04 -11.10
C ALA A 537 23.72 -35.07 -11.11
N GLU A 538 23.00 -34.95 -12.23
CA GLU A 538 21.81 -34.09 -12.34
C GLU A 538 20.74 -34.42 -11.28
N LEU A 539 20.44 -35.71 -11.08
CA LEU A 539 19.47 -36.15 -10.06
C LEU A 539 19.98 -35.91 -8.64
N ARG A 540 21.28 -36.05 -8.40
CA ARG A 540 21.89 -35.79 -7.09
C ARG A 540 21.92 -34.30 -6.77
N ASP A 541 22.23 -33.47 -7.76
CA ASP A 541 22.20 -32.01 -7.65
C ASP A 541 20.77 -31.49 -7.41
N ASP A 542 19.75 -32.06 -8.08
CA ASP A 542 18.34 -31.72 -7.80
C ASP A 542 17.94 -32.09 -6.36
N LEU A 543 18.40 -33.23 -5.82
CA LEU A 543 18.14 -33.59 -4.43
C LEU A 543 18.88 -32.67 -3.44
N ALA A 544 20.13 -32.30 -3.74
CA ALA A 544 20.90 -31.37 -2.93
C ALA A 544 20.25 -29.98 -2.90
N GLU A 545 19.72 -29.52 -4.04
CA GLU A 545 19.01 -28.25 -4.12
C GLU A 545 17.68 -28.27 -3.36
N ARG A 546 16.96 -29.39 -3.41
CA ARG A 546 15.78 -29.60 -2.56
C ARG A 546 16.13 -29.60 -1.07
N ALA A 547 17.27 -30.15 -0.69
CA ALA A 547 17.73 -30.12 0.69
C ALA A 547 18.04 -28.69 1.15
N ARG A 548 18.69 -27.87 0.31
CA ARG A 548 18.85 -26.42 0.58
C ARG A 548 17.51 -25.70 0.69
N ALA A 549 16.57 -26.01 -0.20
CA ALA A 549 15.24 -25.41 -0.18
C ALA A 549 14.46 -25.76 1.10
N ARG A 550 14.72 -26.93 1.71
CA ARG A 550 14.15 -27.28 3.02
C ARG A 550 14.69 -26.38 4.13
N VAL A 551 15.99 -26.14 4.17
CA VAL A 551 16.61 -25.20 5.11
C VAL A 551 16.04 -23.79 4.94
N GLU A 552 15.91 -23.33 3.70
CA GLU A 552 15.35 -22.01 3.39
C GLU A 552 13.88 -21.88 3.82
N GLN A 553 13.10 -22.95 3.70
CA GLN A 553 11.72 -22.96 4.19
C GLN A 553 11.65 -22.82 5.71
N VAL A 554 12.53 -23.50 6.46
CA VAL A 554 12.61 -23.36 7.92
C VAL A 554 13.04 -21.94 8.30
N ARG A 555 14.04 -21.38 7.61
CA ARG A 555 14.46 -19.98 7.79
C ARG A 555 13.30 -19.00 7.56
N ALA A 556 12.53 -19.20 6.49
CA ALA A 556 11.37 -18.36 6.18
C ALA A 556 10.28 -18.45 7.24
N GLN A 557 10.04 -19.64 7.81
CA GLN A 557 9.12 -19.83 8.95
C GLN A 557 9.62 -19.11 10.20
N ALA A 558 10.91 -19.20 10.51
CA ALA A 558 11.52 -18.48 11.63
C ALA A 558 11.43 -16.95 11.47
N ALA A 559 11.43 -16.46 10.21
CA ALA A 559 11.32 -15.04 9.88
C ALA A 559 9.88 -14.51 9.83
N GLU A 560 8.85 -15.36 9.93
CA GLU A 560 7.43 -14.94 9.89
C GLU A 560 7.10 -13.81 10.88
N PRO A 561 7.57 -13.84 12.15
CA PRO A 561 7.32 -12.76 13.12
C PRO A 561 7.89 -11.40 12.71
N LEU A 562 8.85 -11.36 11.78
CA LEU A 562 9.49 -10.14 11.28
C LEU A 562 8.69 -9.44 10.17
N THR A 563 7.60 -10.05 9.70
CA THR A 563 6.73 -9.48 8.64
C THR A 563 5.75 -8.41 9.12
N ASP A 564 5.73 -8.12 10.42
CA ASP A 564 4.86 -7.11 11.02
C ASP A 564 5.20 -5.70 10.47
N PRO A 565 4.22 -4.92 9.98
CA PRO A 565 4.46 -3.55 9.48
C PRO A 565 5.13 -2.61 10.48
N ASN A 566 4.99 -2.85 11.78
CA ASN A 566 5.66 -2.05 12.82
C ASN A 566 7.17 -2.33 12.93
N LEU A 567 7.67 -3.36 12.25
CA LEU A 567 9.08 -3.72 12.18
C LEU A 567 9.76 -3.25 10.88
N ALA A 568 9.01 -2.58 10.00
CA ALA A 568 9.56 -2.03 8.77
C ALA A 568 10.63 -0.96 9.08
N ALA A 569 11.68 -0.92 8.26
CA ALA A 569 12.82 0.00 8.44
C ALA A 569 12.41 1.50 8.46
N ASP A 570 11.28 1.84 7.86
CA ASP A 570 10.72 3.19 7.79
C ASP A 570 9.57 3.44 8.78
N ALA A 571 9.25 2.49 9.67
CA ALA A 571 8.13 2.62 10.61
C ALA A 571 8.23 3.90 11.47
N ALA A 572 9.43 4.26 11.93
CA ALA A 572 9.68 5.49 12.70
C ALA A 572 9.63 6.77 11.85
N ALA A 573 9.83 6.68 10.53
CA ALA A 573 9.89 7.84 9.64
C ALA A 573 8.57 8.62 9.61
N ARG A 574 7.44 7.91 9.72
CA ARG A 574 6.11 8.54 9.75
C ARG A 574 5.97 9.51 10.94
N LEU A 575 6.35 9.09 12.15
CA LEU A 575 6.28 9.93 13.34
C LEU A 575 7.21 11.15 13.23
N ARG A 576 8.44 10.95 12.75
CA ARG A 576 9.42 12.03 12.54
C ARG A 576 8.92 13.04 11.50
N LEU A 577 8.27 12.58 10.44
CA LEU A 577 7.67 13.45 9.43
C LEU A 577 6.52 14.28 10.03
N ARG A 578 5.61 13.66 10.81
CA ARG A 578 4.53 14.40 11.50
C ARG A 578 5.09 15.44 12.46
N LEU A 579 6.14 15.10 13.19
CA LEU A 579 6.81 16.05 14.08
C LEU A 579 7.43 17.22 13.30
N ALA A 580 8.05 16.97 12.15
CA ALA A 580 8.61 18.00 11.29
C ALA A 580 7.54 18.95 10.74
N VAL A 581 6.37 18.42 10.34
CA VAL A 581 5.20 19.24 9.91
C VAL A 581 4.73 20.12 11.06
N ILE A 582 4.54 19.56 12.25
CA ILE A 582 4.12 20.34 13.44
C ILE A 582 5.15 21.42 13.76
N LYS A 583 6.45 21.13 13.67
CA LYS A 583 7.53 22.11 13.87
C LYS A 583 7.51 23.24 12.83
N GLY A 584 7.12 22.97 11.59
CA GLY A 584 6.92 24.00 10.58
C GLY A 584 5.74 24.94 10.90
N LEU A 585 4.73 24.42 11.59
CA LEU A 585 3.51 25.16 11.93
C LEU A 585 3.59 25.89 13.29
N THR A 586 4.49 25.48 14.19
CA THR A 586 4.65 25.99 15.57
C THR A 586 5.98 26.66 15.82
#